data_AF-A0A8H4HEL1-F1
#
_entry.id   AF-A0A8H4HEL1-F1
#
_cell.length_a   1.000
_cell.length_b   1.000
_cell.length_c   1.000
_cell.angle_alpha   90.00
_cell.angle_beta   90.00
_cell.angle_gamma   90.00
#
_symmetry.space_group_name_H-M   'P 1'
#
loop_
_entity.id
_entity.type
_entity.pdbx_description
1 polymer ?
#
loop_
_entity_poly.entity_id
_entity_poly.type
_entity_poly.pdbx_seq_one_letter_code
_entity_poly.pdbx_strand_id
1 'polypeptide(L)'
;MSTTVEKIKQIEDEMARTQKNKATAFHLGQLKAKLAKLKRELLTPSGGGGGGGVGFDVARTGVASVGFIGFPSVGKSTLMSKLTGQHSEAAAYEFTTLTTVPGQVLYNGAKIQILDLPGIIQGAKDGKGRGRQVIAVAKTCHLIFIVLDVNKPLLDKKIIENELEGFGIRINKQPPNIVFKKKDKGGLAITSTVPLTHIDQDEIKAVMNEYKISSADISIRCDATIDDLIDVLEAKSRSYIPVIYALNKIDSISIEELDLLYRIPNAVPISSEHGWNIDELLEQMWEKLNLRRVYTKPKGRAPDYSAPVVLRSNACTVEDFCNSIHRSIKEQFKVAIVYGRSVKHQPQRVGLSHELADEDIVTIIKR
;
A
#
# COMPACT_ATOMS: atom_id res chain seq x y z
N MET A 1 -30.85 -6.55 -16.57
CA MET A 1 -30.03 -7.16 -15.50
C MET A 1 -29.33 -6.02 -14.79
N SER A 2 -29.35 -5.96 -13.46
CA SER A 2 -28.68 -4.89 -12.72
C SER A 2 -27.17 -4.91 -12.94
N THR A 3 -26.57 -3.74 -13.16
CA THR A 3 -25.12 -3.62 -13.31
C THR A 3 -24.42 -3.99 -11.99
N THR A 4 -23.15 -4.43 -12.04
CA THR A 4 -22.38 -4.77 -10.82
C THR A 4 -22.33 -3.61 -9.83
N VAL A 5 -22.31 -2.37 -10.35
CA VAL A 5 -22.32 -1.13 -9.54
C VAL A 5 -23.67 -0.94 -8.82
N GLU A 6 -24.79 -1.20 -9.50
CA GLU A 6 -26.11 -1.16 -8.86
C GLU A 6 -26.25 -2.21 -7.74
N LYS A 7 -25.72 -3.42 -7.94
CA LYS A 7 -25.74 -4.47 -6.90
C LYS A 7 -24.93 -4.07 -5.67
N ILE A 8 -23.78 -3.43 -5.86
CA ILE A 8 -22.97 -2.88 -4.76
C ILE A 8 -23.77 -1.84 -3.99
N LYS A 9 -24.39 -0.88 -4.69
CA LYS A 9 -25.20 0.17 -4.06
C LYS A 9 -26.38 -0.40 -3.29
N GLN A 10 -27.09 -1.39 -3.85
CA GLN A 10 -28.21 -2.05 -3.17
C GLN A 10 -27.78 -2.72 -1.85
N ILE A 11 -26.61 -3.38 -1.84
CA ILE A 11 -26.07 -4.01 -0.63
C ILE A 11 -25.64 -2.95 0.38
N GLU A 12 -24.99 -1.86 -0.06
CA GLU A 12 -24.58 -0.76 0.82
C GLU A 12 -25.79 -0.07 1.47
N ASP A 13 -26.84 0.21 0.69
CA ASP A 13 -28.10 0.78 1.19
C ASP A 13 -28.81 -0.18 2.16
N GLU A 14 -28.77 -1.50 1.89
CA GLU A 14 -29.36 -2.52 2.76
C GLU A 14 -28.60 -2.65 4.09
N MET A 15 -27.27 -2.62 4.05
CA MET A 15 -26.43 -2.63 5.25
C MET A 15 -26.63 -1.36 6.08
N ALA A 16 -26.78 -0.20 5.44
CA ALA A 16 -26.97 1.08 6.13
C ALA A 16 -28.29 1.15 6.93
N ARG A 17 -29.37 0.52 6.42
CA ARG A 17 -30.68 0.49 7.11
C ARG A 17 -30.84 -0.63 8.13
N THR A 18 -29.92 -1.61 8.16
CA THR A 18 -30.05 -2.80 9.01
C THR A 18 -29.25 -2.64 10.30
N GLN A 19 -29.93 -2.69 11.45
CA GLN A 19 -29.28 -2.64 12.76
C GLN A 19 -28.57 -3.97 13.07
N LYS A 20 -27.33 -3.91 13.58
CA LYS A 20 -26.59 -5.09 14.02
C LYS A 20 -27.18 -5.65 15.33
N ASN A 21 -27.70 -6.87 15.27
CA ASN A 21 -28.15 -7.64 16.42
C ASN A 21 -27.96 -9.15 16.15
N LYS A 22 -28.26 -10.02 17.12
CA LYS A 22 -28.05 -11.48 16.97
C LYS A 22 -28.84 -12.11 15.81
N ALA A 23 -30.02 -11.58 15.48
CA ALA A 23 -30.83 -12.09 14.37
C ALA A 23 -30.32 -11.64 13.00
N THR A 24 -29.70 -10.45 12.92
CA THR A 24 -29.20 -9.87 11.67
C THR A 24 -27.72 -10.11 11.43
N ALA A 25 -26.95 -10.54 12.43
CA ALA A 25 -25.50 -10.76 12.35
C ALA A 25 -25.11 -11.71 11.20
N PHE A 26 -25.79 -12.85 11.08
CA PHE A 26 -25.57 -13.81 10.00
C PHE A 26 -25.81 -13.17 8.61
N HIS A 27 -26.93 -12.46 8.44
CA HIS A 27 -27.27 -11.79 7.18
C HIS A 27 -26.28 -10.67 6.84
N LEU A 28 -25.90 -9.86 7.82
CA LEU A 28 -24.88 -8.82 7.66
C LEU A 28 -23.52 -9.41 7.26
N GLY A 29 -23.14 -10.57 7.81
CA GLY A 29 -21.95 -11.32 7.40
C GLY A 29 -22.01 -11.76 5.93
N GLN A 30 -23.16 -12.26 5.47
CA GLN A 30 -23.37 -12.58 4.06
C GLN A 30 -23.31 -11.34 3.15
N LEU A 31 -23.95 -10.24 3.55
CA LEU A 31 -23.93 -8.98 2.78
C LEU A 31 -22.50 -8.44 2.64
N LYS A 32 -21.71 -8.45 3.73
CA LYS A 32 -20.29 -8.05 3.69
C LYS A 32 -19.46 -8.94 2.76
N ALA A 33 -19.64 -10.25 2.83
CA ALA A 33 -18.94 -11.19 1.95
C ALA A 33 -19.34 -11.01 0.46
N LYS A 34 -20.63 -10.79 0.17
CA LYS A 34 -21.12 -10.46 -1.17
C LYS A 34 -20.52 -9.15 -1.69
N LEU A 35 -20.51 -8.12 -0.85
CA LEU A 35 -19.93 -6.82 -1.18
C LEU A 35 -18.45 -6.93 -1.54
N ALA A 36 -17.68 -7.68 -0.75
CA ALA A 36 -16.26 -7.91 -1.01
C ALA A 36 -16.01 -8.64 -2.34
N LYS A 37 -16.82 -9.65 -2.67
CA LYS A 37 -16.75 -10.36 -3.96
C LYS A 37 -17.07 -9.44 -5.15
N LEU A 38 -18.14 -8.65 -5.07
CA LEU A 38 -18.52 -7.71 -6.12
C LEU A 38 -17.46 -6.62 -6.32
N LYS A 39 -16.88 -6.09 -5.22
CA LYS A 39 -15.79 -5.11 -5.28
C LYS A 39 -14.53 -5.72 -5.91
N ARG A 40 -14.22 -6.99 -5.63
CA ARG A 40 -13.14 -7.71 -6.34
C ARG A 40 -13.42 -7.86 -7.84
N GLU A 41 -14.64 -8.20 -8.23
CA GLU A 41 -15.04 -8.34 -9.63
C GLU A 41 -14.84 -7.04 -10.43
N LEU A 42 -15.01 -5.87 -9.81
CA LEU A 42 -14.70 -4.59 -10.44
C LEU A 42 -13.20 -4.38 -10.71
N LEU A 43 -12.34 -5.00 -9.92
CA LEU A 43 -10.88 -4.87 -10.00
C LEU A 43 -10.26 -5.88 -10.96
N THR A 44 -10.84 -7.08 -11.05
CA THR A 44 -10.40 -8.08 -12.02
C THR A 44 -10.85 -7.69 -13.43
N PRO A 45 -9.93 -7.57 -14.41
CA PRO A 45 -10.33 -7.31 -15.78
C PRO A 45 -11.26 -8.43 -16.27
N SER A 46 -12.42 -8.05 -16.78
CA SER A 46 -13.37 -8.96 -17.43
C SER A 46 -12.79 -9.41 -18.76
N GLY A 47 -11.99 -10.48 -18.74
CA GLY A 47 -11.39 -11.05 -19.94
C GLY A 47 -10.28 -12.05 -19.62
N GLY A 48 -10.64 -13.32 -19.52
CA GLY A 48 -9.70 -14.43 -19.60
C GLY A 48 -9.16 -14.54 -21.02
N GLY A 49 -8.12 -13.77 -21.33
CA GLY A 49 -7.37 -13.85 -22.57
C GLY A 49 -5.92 -13.51 -22.24
N GLY A 50 -5.05 -14.52 -22.30
CA GLY A 50 -3.61 -14.30 -22.29
C GLY A 50 -3.25 -13.43 -23.50
N GLY A 51 -2.88 -12.18 -23.25
CA GLY A 51 -2.50 -11.24 -24.29
C GLY A 51 -3.16 -9.87 -24.10
N GLY A 52 -2.37 -8.91 -23.61
CA GLY A 52 -2.56 -7.50 -23.93
C GLY A 52 -3.87 -6.86 -23.51
N GLY A 53 -4.28 -6.99 -22.24
CA GLY A 53 -5.02 -5.87 -21.65
C GLY A 53 -4.11 -4.65 -21.66
N VAL A 54 -4.61 -3.47 -22.05
CA VAL A 54 -3.88 -2.20 -21.91
C VAL A 54 -3.70 -1.93 -20.43
N GLY A 55 -2.69 -2.59 -19.85
CA GLY A 55 -2.23 -2.34 -18.51
C GLY A 55 -1.74 -0.91 -18.51
N PHE A 56 -2.46 -0.03 -17.81
CA PHE A 56 -1.92 1.24 -17.32
C PHE A 56 -0.90 0.95 -16.21
N ASP A 57 0.08 0.10 -16.53
CA ASP A 57 1.24 -0.12 -15.69
C ASP A 57 2.14 1.08 -15.97
N VAL A 58 2.03 2.10 -15.11
CA VAL A 58 2.99 3.20 -15.14
C VAL A 58 4.36 2.55 -14.98
N ALA A 59 5.20 2.67 -16.00
CA ALA A 59 6.52 2.05 -15.98
C ALA A 59 7.22 2.41 -14.67
N ARG A 60 7.54 1.39 -13.86
CA ARG A 60 8.16 1.63 -12.55
C ARG A 60 9.54 2.22 -12.79
N THR A 61 9.71 3.47 -12.40
CA THR A 61 11.00 4.15 -12.44
C THR A 61 11.53 4.29 -11.01
N GLY A 62 12.72 3.77 -10.71
CA GLY A 62 13.27 3.83 -9.36
C GLY A 62 12.85 2.67 -8.46
N VAL A 63 13.18 2.77 -7.17
CA VAL A 63 13.13 1.65 -6.21
C VAL A 63 11.82 1.57 -5.43
N ALA A 64 11.11 2.70 -5.34
CA ALA A 64 9.81 2.82 -4.69
C ALA A 64 8.91 3.78 -5.47
N SER A 65 7.62 3.68 -5.23
CA SER A 65 6.58 4.51 -5.84
C SER A 65 5.65 5.01 -4.74
N VAL A 66 5.42 6.32 -4.70
CA VAL A 66 4.63 7.01 -3.68
C VAL A 66 3.47 7.74 -4.35
N GLY A 67 2.25 7.41 -3.94
CA GLY A 67 1.02 7.98 -4.50
C GLY A 67 0.54 9.21 -3.73
N PHE A 68 0.08 10.25 -4.41
CA PHE A 68 -0.53 11.43 -3.81
C PHE A 68 -2.05 11.40 -4.04
N ILE A 69 -2.81 11.49 -2.95
CA ILE A 69 -4.27 11.53 -2.97
C ILE A 69 -4.73 12.73 -2.16
N GLY A 70 -5.63 13.51 -2.71
CA GLY A 70 -6.22 14.66 -2.04
C GLY A 70 -7.22 15.33 -2.96
N PHE A 71 -8.21 16.01 -2.38
CA PHE A 71 -9.16 16.80 -3.16
C PHE A 71 -8.45 17.96 -3.89
N PRO A 72 -9.07 18.55 -4.91
CA PRO A 72 -8.60 19.81 -5.48
C PRO A 72 -8.42 20.88 -4.39
N SER A 73 -7.49 21.81 -4.60
CA SER A 73 -7.29 22.99 -3.73
C SER A 73 -6.77 22.73 -2.30
N VAL A 74 -6.36 21.50 -1.98
CA VAL A 74 -5.64 21.18 -0.72
C VAL A 74 -4.14 21.43 -0.80
N GLY A 75 -3.61 21.91 -1.92
CA GLY A 75 -2.17 22.17 -2.13
C GLY A 75 -1.34 20.97 -2.60
N LYS A 76 -2.00 19.89 -3.05
CA LYS A 76 -1.35 18.67 -3.60
C LYS A 76 -0.33 18.98 -4.71
N SER A 77 -0.71 19.75 -5.73
CA SER A 77 0.17 20.05 -6.87
C SER A 77 1.36 20.93 -6.47
N THR A 78 1.16 21.88 -5.55
CA THR A 78 2.22 22.71 -4.97
C THR A 78 3.24 21.85 -4.24
N LEU A 79 2.77 20.93 -3.39
CA LEU A 79 3.62 19.99 -2.66
C LEU A 79 4.42 19.09 -3.62
N MET A 80 3.76 18.50 -4.62
CA MET A 80 4.42 17.69 -5.63
C MET A 80 5.50 18.46 -6.40
N SER A 81 5.22 19.71 -6.76
CA SER A 81 6.20 20.57 -7.47
C SER A 81 7.43 20.83 -6.62
N LYS A 82 7.23 21.13 -5.32
CA LYS A 82 8.33 21.35 -4.38
C LYS A 82 9.18 20.10 -4.16
N LEU A 83 8.54 18.93 -4.05
CA LEU A 83 9.25 17.66 -3.83
C LEU A 83 10.05 17.18 -5.04
N THR A 84 9.56 17.48 -6.24
CA THR A 84 10.18 16.98 -7.49
C THR A 84 11.13 17.98 -8.13
N GLY A 85 11.12 19.24 -7.68
CA GLY A 85 11.89 20.33 -8.30
C GLY A 85 11.44 20.70 -9.71
N GLN A 86 10.41 20.04 -10.24
CA GLN A 86 9.75 20.41 -11.48
C GLN A 86 8.53 21.26 -11.11
N HIS A 87 8.37 22.43 -11.72
CA HIS A 87 7.07 23.07 -11.72
C HIS A 87 6.11 22.07 -12.35
N SER A 88 5.16 21.54 -11.57
CA SER A 88 4.02 20.85 -12.14
C SER A 88 3.40 21.88 -13.05
N GLU A 89 3.64 21.76 -14.36
CA GLU A 89 2.81 22.47 -15.33
C GLU A 89 1.41 22.11 -14.90
N ALA A 90 0.68 23.11 -14.42
CA ALA A 90 -0.70 22.95 -14.09
C ALA A 90 -1.33 22.50 -15.40
N ALA A 91 -1.57 21.20 -15.53
CA ALA A 91 -2.45 20.64 -16.52
C ALA A 91 -3.84 21.15 -16.14
N ALA A 92 -4.05 22.43 -16.45
CA ALA A 92 -5.30 23.12 -16.41
C ALA A 92 -6.15 22.46 -17.49
N TYR A 93 -6.76 21.33 -17.16
CA TYR A 93 -8.01 20.88 -17.73
C TYR A 93 -8.53 19.80 -16.79
N GLU A 94 -9.57 20.15 -16.03
CA GLU A 94 -10.55 19.14 -15.66
C GLU A 94 -10.83 18.33 -16.94
N PHE A 95 -10.53 17.03 -16.92
CA PHE A 95 -10.81 16.03 -17.97
C PHE A 95 -9.75 15.59 -18.99
N THR A 96 -8.47 16.00 -18.96
CA THR A 96 -7.49 15.48 -19.96
C THR A 96 -6.57 14.36 -19.43
N THR A 97 -6.66 13.20 -20.12
CA THR A 97 -5.76 12.03 -20.19
C THR A 97 -4.93 11.60 -18.98
N LEU A 98 -5.30 10.43 -18.46
CA LEU A 98 -4.75 9.59 -17.37
C LEU A 98 -3.29 9.13 -17.52
N THR A 99 -2.38 9.95 -18.01
CA THR A 99 -0.95 9.74 -17.85
C THR A 99 -0.46 10.74 -16.82
N THR A 100 -0.43 10.31 -15.57
CA THR A 100 0.20 11.08 -14.51
C THR A 100 1.66 11.22 -14.89
N VAL A 101 2.15 12.45 -15.08
CA VAL A 101 3.57 12.66 -15.33
C VAL A 101 4.29 12.28 -14.04
N PRO A 102 5.05 11.17 -14.00
CA PRO A 102 5.67 10.72 -12.77
C PRO A 102 6.78 11.69 -12.42
N GLY A 103 6.67 12.35 -11.28
CA GLY A 103 7.80 13.06 -10.69
C GLY A 103 8.81 12.07 -10.15
N GLN A 104 10.07 12.49 -10.02
CA GLN A 104 11.08 11.70 -9.31
C GLN A 104 11.72 12.56 -8.22
N VAL A 105 11.86 11.98 -7.03
CA VAL A 105 12.65 12.57 -5.95
C VAL A 105 13.86 11.66 -5.68
N LEU A 106 15.04 12.27 -5.57
CA LEU A 106 16.25 11.58 -5.11
C LEU A 106 16.39 11.87 -3.61
N TYR A 107 16.21 10.85 -2.78
CA TYR A 107 16.31 10.99 -1.33
C TYR A 107 17.18 9.85 -0.78
N ASN A 108 18.19 10.18 0.02
CA ASN A 108 19.18 9.22 0.57
C ASN A 108 19.81 8.28 -0.49
N GLY A 109 20.06 8.81 -1.69
CA GLY A 109 20.60 8.04 -2.83
C GLY A 109 19.59 7.14 -3.55
N ALA A 110 18.35 7.07 -3.07
CA ALA A 110 17.27 6.32 -3.71
C ALA A 110 16.45 7.20 -4.66
N LYS A 111 16.20 6.69 -5.87
CA LYS A 111 15.22 7.30 -6.78
C LYS A 111 13.82 6.80 -6.41
N ILE A 112 12.97 7.70 -5.95
CA ILE A 112 11.59 7.42 -5.56
C ILE A 112 10.66 8.08 -6.57
N GLN A 113 9.77 7.29 -7.15
CA GLN A 113 8.75 7.75 -8.08
C GLN A 113 7.59 8.39 -7.32
N ILE A 114 7.19 9.57 -7.76
CA ILE A 114 6.03 10.29 -7.25
C ILE A 114 4.90 10.20 -8.27
N LEU A 115 3.76 9.67 -7.84
CA LEU A 115 2.59 9.45 -8.67
C LEU A 115 1.45 10.33 -8.17
N ASP A 116 0.93 11.20 -9.03
CA ASP A 116 -0.36 11.82 -8.74
C ASP A 116 -1.47 10.79 -8.97
N LEU A 117 -2.49 10.73 -8.13
CA LEU A 117 -3.63 9.81 -8.29
C LEU A 117 -4.95 10.59 -8.43
N PRO A 118 -5.13 11.36 -9.53
CA PRO A 118 -6.35 12.11 -9.76
C PRO A 118 -7.53 11.16 -9.98
N GLY A 119 -8.68 11.45 -9.38
CA GLY A 119 -9.94 10.76 -9.73
C GLY A 119 -10.37 9.60 -8.84
N ILE A 120 -9.61 9.21 -7.80
CA ILE A 120 -10.09 8.28 -6.75
C ILE A 120 -11.33 8.84 -6.03
N ILE A 121 -11.41 10.18 -5.95
CA ILE A 121 -12.29 10.87 -5.02
C ILE A 121 -13.69 11.18 -5.60
N GLN A 122 -13.83 11.28 -6.93
CA GLN A 122 -15.10 11.70 -7.57
C GLN A 122 -15.51 10.86 -8.80
N GLY A 123 -14.62 10.07 -9.40
CA GLY A 123 -14.85 9.43 -10.71
C GLY A 123 -15.02 7.91 -10.73
N ALA A 124 -14.88 7.22 -9.58
CA ALA A 124 -14.96 5.76 -9.54
C ALA A 124 -16.41 5.22 -9.61
N LYS A 125 -17.40 6.04 -9.21
CA LYS A 125 -18.82 5.67 -9.22
C LYS A 125 -19.49 5.76 -10.60
N ASP A 126 -18.94 6.55 -11.52
CA ASP A 126 -19.58 6.85 -12.81
C ASP A 126 -19.44 5.76 -13.88
N GLY A 127 -18.82 4.61 -13.58
CA GLY A 127 -18.79 3.46 -14.49
C GLY A 127 -18.05 3.67 -15.82
N LYS A 128 -17.51 4.86 -16.09
CA LYS A 128 -16.84 5.24 -17.35
C LYS A 128 -15.45 4.59 -17.56
N GLY A 129 -15.13 3.50 -16.86
CA GLY A 129 -13.88 2.74 -16.98
C GLY A 129 -12.60 3.41 -16.44
N ARG A 130 -12.61 4.74 -16.27
CA ARG A 130 -11.44 5.57 -15.91
C ARG A 130 -11.02 5.46 -14.44
N GLY A 131 -11.97 5.31 -13.50
CA GLY A 131 -11.65 5.15 -12.07
C GLY A 131 -10.86 3.88 -11.76
N ARG A 132 -11.12 2.77 -12.47
CA ARG A 132 -10.42 1.48 -12.30
C ARG A 132 -8.91 1.60 -12.50
N GLN A 133 -8.49 2.46 -13.43
CA GLN A 133 -7.07 2.63 -13.78
C GLN A 133 -6.29 3.30 -12.63
N VAL A 134 -6.86 4.37 -12.05
CA VAL A 134 -6.21 5.10 -10.94
C VAL A 134 -6.06 4.22 -9.71
N ILE A 135 -7.05 3.36 -9.45
CA ILE A 135 -7.04 2.40 -8.35
C ILE A 135 -5.97 1.33 -8.55
N ALA A 136 -5.80 0.83 -9.77
CA ALA A 136 -4.74 -0.13 -10.06
C ALA A 136 -3.36 0.46 -9.74
N VAL A 137 -3.13 1.73 -10.10
CA VAL A 137 -1.89 2.46 -9.77
C VAL A 137 -1.76 2.67 -8.26
N ALA A 138 -2.84 3.03 -7.56
CA ALA A 138 -2.82 3.17 -6.10
C ALA A 138 -2.40 1.87 -5.40
N LYS A 139 -2.82 0.70 -5.92
CA LYS A 139 -2.47 -0.61 -5.34
C LYS A 139 -1.04 -1.05 -5.59
N THR A 140 -0.34 -0.46 -6.56
CA THR A 140 1.08 -0.72 -6.84
C THR A 140 2.02 0.25 -6.12
N CYS A 141 1.48 1.29 -5.47
CA CYS A 141 2.22 2.20 -4.61
C CYS A 141 2.74 1.48 -3.36
N HIS A 142 3.92 1.90 -2.89
CA HIS A 142 4.53 1.39 -1.67
C HIS A 142 4.21 2.27 -0.46
N LEU A 143 3.80 3.52 -0.69
CA LEU A 143 3.33 4.47 0.29
C LEU A 143 2.32 5.40 -0.38
N ILE A 144 1.35 5.90 0.37
CA ILE A 144 0.43 6.94 -0.12
C ILE A 144 0.46 8.13 0.83
N PHE A 145 0.60 9.33 0.27
CA PHE A 145 0.30 10.57 0.97
C PHE A 145 -1.17 10.92 0.77
N ILE A 146 -1.90 11.03 1.87
CA ILE A 146 -3.23 11.64 1.87
C ILE A 146 -3.05 13.11 2.26
N VAL A 147 -3.17 14.01 1.29
CA VAL A 147 -3.05 15.45 1.48
C VAL A 147 -4.41 16.03 1.87
N LEU A 148 -4.47 16.64 3.05
CA LEU A 148 -5.69 17.22 3.63
C LEU A 148 -5.47 18.70 3.94
N ASP A 149 -6.53 19.48 3.87
CA ASP A 149 -6.56 20.84 4.42
C ASP A 149 -6.83 20.74 5.93
N VAL A 150 -5.92 21.25 6.77
CA VAL A 150 -6.00 21.15 8.24
C VAL A 150 -7.25 21.84 8.81
N ASN A 151 -7.83 22.79 8.08
CA ASN A 151 -9.04 23.52 8.51
C ASN A 151 -10.32 22.70 8.30
N LYS A 152 -10.30 21.69 7.43
CA LYS A 152 -11.47 20.84 7.10
C LYS A 152 -11.10 19.39 6.75
N PRO A 153 -10.31 18.68 7.59
CA PRO A 153 -9.71 17.41 7.20
C PRO A 153 -10.67 16.23 7.29
N LEU A 154 -11.72 16.30 8.12
CA LEU A 154 -12.48 15.13 8.56
C LEU A 154 -13.33 14.50 7.45
N LEU A 155 -14.07 15.33 6.68
CA LEU A 155 -14.93 14.84 5.61
C LEU A 155 -14.09 14.23 4.48
N ASP A 156 -13.05 14.96 4.07
CA ASP A 156 -12.17 14.56 2.98
C ASP A 156 -11.42 13.27 3.33
N LYS A 157 -10.89 13.19 4.55
CA LYS A 157 -10.26 11.97 5.10
C LYS A 157 -11.20 10.79 5.02
N LYS A 158 -12.43 10.93 5.51
CA LYS A 158 -13.42 9.83 5.53
C LYS A 158 -13.77 9.35 4.12
N ILE A 159 -13.94 10.27 3.17
CA ILE A 159 -14.23 9.91 1.77
C ILE A 159 -13.06 9.13 1.16
N ILE A 160 -11.83 9.65 1.32
CA ILE A 160 -10.63 9.03 0.76
C ILE A 160 -10.38 7.63 1.36
N GLU A 161 -10.51 7.49 2.68
CA GLU A 161 -10.33 6.20 3.36
C GLU A 161 -11.36 5.17 2.88
N ASN A 162 -12.63 5.55 2.78
CA ASN A 162 -13.69 4.64 2.31
C ASN A 162 -13.47 4.18 0.87
N GLU A 163 -13.02 5.08 -0.02
CA GLU A 163 -12.72 4.71 -1.41
C GLU A 163 -11.52 3.75 -1.46
N LEU A 164 -10.42 4.07 -0.78
CA LEU A 164 -9.23 3.21 -0.72
C LEU A 164 -9.54 1.82 -0.13
N GLU A 165 -10.25 1.77 1.00
CA GLU A 165 -10.65 0.51 1.62
C GLU A 165 -11.63 -0.28 0.75
N GLY A 166 -12.54 0.42 0.06
CA GLY A 166 -13.45 -0.15 -0.92
C GLY A 166 -12.75 -0.89 -2.06
N PHE A 167 -11.56 -0.45 -2.45
CA PHE A 167 -10.76 -1.11 -3.50
C PHE A 167 -9.73 -2.11 -2.98
N GLY A 168 -9.80 -2.45 -1.70
CA GLY A 168 -8.95 -3.46 -1.09
C GLY A 168 -7.56 -2.96 -0.70
N ILE A 169 -7.37 -1.64 -0.61
CA ILE A 169 -6.20 -1.07 0.06
C ILE A 169 -6.48 -1.07 1.57
N ARG A 170 -5.51 -1.47 2.37
CA ARG A 170 -5.58 -1.46 3.84
C ARG A 170 -4.54 -0.48 4.35
N ILE A 171 -5.05 0.65 4.83
CA ILE A 171 -4.27 1.82 5.22
C ILE A 171 -3.67 1.58 6.60
N ASN A 172 -2.34 1.69 6.74
CA ASN A 172 -1.64 1.60 8.03
C ASN A 172 -1.99 0.34 8.86
N LYS A 173 -2.39 -0.74 8.20
CA LYS A 173 -2.76 -2.03 8.79
C LYS A 173 -1.73 -3.09 8.41
N GLN A 174 -1.63 -4.13 9.24
CA GLN A 174 -0.91 -5.35 8.91
C GLN A 174 -1.91 -6.47 8.58
N PRO A 175 -1.50 -7.49 7.79
CA PRO A 175 -2.33 -8.67 7.57
C PRO A 175 -2.80 -9.29 8.90
N PRO A 176 -4.10 -9.56 9.09
CA PRO A 176 -4.61 -10.18 10.30
C PRO A 176 -3.95 -11.53 10.57
N ASN A 177 -3.66 -11.84 11.84
CA ASN A 177 -3.05 -13.11 12.24
C ASN A 177 -4.09 -14.23 12.31
N ILE A 178 -4.61 -14.60 11.14
CA ILE A 178 -5.59 -15.66 10.96
C ILE A 178 -5.02 -16.66 9.96
N VAL A 179 -4.85 -17.90 10.39
CA VAL A 179 -4.40 -18.99 9.52
C VAL A 179 -5.62 -19.66 8.92
N PHE A 180 -5.73 -19.60 7.59
CA PHE A 180 -6.79 -20.23 6.83
C PHE A 180 -6.24 -21.39 6.00
N LYS A 181 -6.78 -22.60 6.19
CA LYS A 181 -6.44 -23.80 5.40
C LYS A 181 -7.71 -24.48 4.90
N LYS A 182 -7.92 -24.46 3.59
CA LYS A 182 -9.06 -25.17 2.97
C LYS A 182 -8.88 -26.68 3.09
N LYS A 183 -9.96 -27.39 3.36
CA LYS A 183 -10.04 -28.86 3.43
C LYS A 183 -11.02 -29.39 2.39
N ASP A 184 -10.89 -30.68 2.05
CA ASP A 184 -11.83 -31.35 1.16
C ASP A 184 -13.10 -31.80 1.87
N LYS A 185 -12.99 -32.24 3.14
CA LYS A 185 -14.09 -32.75 3.98
C LYS A 185 -13.87 -32.37 5.45
N GLY A 186 -14.90 -32.51 6.27
CA GLY A 186 -14.82 -32.35 7.73
C GLY A 186 -15.45 -31.08 8.30
N GLY A 187 -16.08 -30.25 7.47
CA GLY A 187 -16.75 -29.02 7.94
C GLY A 187 -15.77 -27.92 8.34
N LEU A 188 -16.28 -26.90 9.03
CA LEU A 188 -15.49 -25.76 9.50
C LEU A 188 -14.97 -26.05 10.92
N ALA A 189 -13.65 -26.13 11.07
CA ALA A 189 -13.00 -26.20 12.37
C ALA A 189 -12.43 -24.82 12.70
N ILE A 190 -13.03 -24.17 13.71
CA ILE A 190 -12.65 -22.82 14.14
C ILE A 190 -11.93 -22.95 15.49
N THR A 191 -10.69 -22.49 15.56
CA THR A 191 -9.89 -22.45 16.78
C THR A 191 -9.52 -21.01 17.07
N SER A 192 -9.71 -20.55 18.30
CA SER A 192 -9.26 -19.22 18.73
C SER A 192 -8.25 -19.33 19.86
N THR A 193 -7.21 -18.49 19.80
CA THR A 193 -6.21 -18.36 20.87
C THR A 193 -6.60 -17.27 21.86
N VAL A 194 -7.41 -16.30 21.43
CA VAL A 194 -7.87 -15.16 22.24
C VAL A 194 -9.40 -15.11 22.29
N PRO A 195 -10.02 -14.50 23.32
CA PRO A 195 -11.44 -14.22 23.30
C PRO A 195 -11.82 -13.36 22.09
N LEU A 196 -12.89 -13.73 21.38
CA LEU A 196 -13.38 -13.00 20.22
C LEU A 196 -14.52 -12.10 20.66
N THR A 197 -14.33 -10.78 20.60
CA THR A 197 -15.34 -9.80 21.02
C THR A 197 -16.13 -9.24 19.84
N HIS A 198 -15.58 -9.32 18.64
CA HIS A 198 -16.11 -8.65 17.45
C HIS A 198 -16.69 -9.59 16.39
N ILE A 199 -16.46 -10.89 16.50
CA ILE A 199 -16.92 -11.91 15.55
C ILE A 199 -17.48 -13.13 16.27
N ASP A 200 -18.60 -13.65 15.79
CA ASP A 200 -19.20 -14.89 16.29
C ASP A 200 -19.05 -16.07 15.30
N GLN A 201 -19.34 -17.29 15.76
CA GLN A 201 -19.23 -18.48 14.92
C GLN A 201 -20.25 -18.49 13.77
N ASP A 202 -21.39 -17.83 13.91
CA ASP A 202 -22.45 -17.83 12.90
C ASP A 202 -22.13 -16.83 11.78
N GLU A 203 -21.56 -15.68 12.09
CA GLU A 203 -20.95 -14.72 11.18
C GLU A 203 -19.80 -15.37 10.39
N ILE A 204 -18.92 -16.14 11.04
CA ILE A 204 -17.86 -16.89 10.33
C ILE A 204 -18.49 -17.88 9.33
N LYS A 205 -19.46 -18.69 9.76
CA LYS A 205 -20.16 -19.63 8.88
C LYS A 205 -20.86 -18.91 7.72
N ALA A 206 -21.45 -17.74 7.97
CA ALA A 206 -22.13 -16.92 6.96
C ALA A 206 -21.16 -16.52 5.85
N VAL A 207 -20.00 -15.98 6.22
CA VAL A 207 -18.93 -15.60 5.28
C VAL A 207 -18.44 -16.83 4.51
N MET A 208 -18.12 -17.93 5.21
CA MET A 208 -17.62 -19.15 4.58
C MET A 208 -18.60 -19.75 3.56
N ASN A 209 -19.90 -19.75 3.88
CA ASN A 209 -20.95 -20.21 2.99
C ASN A 209 -21.07 -19.31 1.74
N GLU A 210 -21.00 -17.99 1.91
CA GLU A 210 -21.01 -17.05 0.77
C GLU A 210 -19.79 -17.23 -0.15
N TYR A 211 -18.64 -17.60 0.41
CA TYR A 211 -17.44 -17.96 -0.35
C TYR A 211 -17.47 -19.39 -0.92
N LYS A 212 -18.56 -20.14 -0.71
CA LYS A 212 -18.73 -21.54 -1.13
C LYS A 212 -17.63 -22.47 -0.58
N ILE A 213 -17.19 -22.22 0.66
CA ILE A 213 -16.19 -23.04 1.34
C ILE A 213 -16.90 -23.85 2.43
N SER A 214 -17.08 -25.14 2.16
CA SER A 214 -17.77 -26.07 3.07
C SER A 214 -16.87 -26.68 4.14
N SER A 215 -15.57 -26.80 3.88
CA SER A 215 -14.61 -27.40 4.82
C SER A 215 -13.30 -26.61 4.87
N ALA A 216 -12.90 -26.21 6.08
CA ALA A 216 -11.67 -25.45 6.32
C ALA A 216 -11.27 -25.43 7.79
N ASP A 217 -9.97 -25.31 8.05
CA ASP A 217 -9.42 -24.95 9.36
C ASP A 217 -9.16 -23.45 9.41
N ILE A 218 -9.70 -22.81 10.43
CA ILE A 218 -9.54 -21.38 10.69
C ILE A 218 -8.95 -21.23 12.10
N SER A 219 -7.70 -20.82 12.19
CA SER A 219 -7.04 -20.54 13.47
C SER A 219 -6.86 -19.04 13.65
N ILE A 220 -7.63 -18.46 14.58
CA ILE A 220 -7.65 -17.02 14.87
C ILE A 220 -6.73 -16.75 16.07
N ARG A 221 -5.74 -15.86 15.88
CA ARG A 221 -4.74 -15.50 16.90
C ARG A 221 -4.79 -14.02 17.30
N CYS A 222 -5.85 -13.31 16.92
CA CYS A 222 -6.11 -11.91 17.25
C CYS A 222 -7.61 -11.70 17.48
N ASP A 223 -8.01 -10.60 18.14
CA ASP A 223 -9.42 -10.24 18.28
C ASP A 223 -9.96 -9.72 16.94
N ALA A 224 -10.32 -10.66 16.07
CA ALA A 224 -10.62 -10.40 14.67
C ALA A 224 -12.05 -9.91 14.46
N THR A 225 -12.22 -9.06 13.45
CA THR A 225 -13.54 -8.67 12.93
C THR A 225 -13.93 -9.52 11.72
N ILE A 226 -15.19 -9.40 11.27
CA ILE A 226 -15.66 -10.00 10.01
C ILE A 226 -14.82 -9.51 8.82
N ASP A 227 -14.44 -8.23 8.83
CA ASP A 227 -13.70 -7.63 7.73
C ASP A 227 -12.27 -8.20 7.66
N ASP A 228 -11.65 -8.50 8.80
CA ASP A 228 -10.35 -9.17 8.88
C ASP A 228 -10.38 -10.59 8.31
N LEU A 229 -11.45 -11.35 8.58
CA LEU A 229 -11.66 -12.67 8.00
C LEU A 229 -11.80 -12.58 6.48
N ILE A 230 -12.61 -11.64 5.99
CA ILE A 230 -12.78 -11.38 4.56
C ILE A 230 -11.45 -10.99 3.91
N ASP A 231 -10.64 -10.18 4.58
CA ASP A 231 -9.33 -9.77 4.08
C ASP A 231 -8.37 -10.95 3.91
N VAL A 232 -8.40 -11.91 4.83
CA VAL A 232 -7.59 -13.14 4.76
C VAL A 232 -8.08 -14.04 3.62
N LEU A 233 -9.39 -14.16 3.42
CA LEU A 233 -9.95 -14.89 2.27
C LEU A 233 -9.61 -14.21 0.94
N GLU A 234 -9.52 -12.89 0.93
CA GLU A 234 -9.23 -12.06 -0.25
C GLU A 234 -7.77 -11.62 -0.34
N ALA A 235 -6.85 -12.27 0.38
CA ALA A 235 -5.46 -11.83 0.55
C ALA A 235 -4.72 -11.54 -0.77
N LYS A 236 -5.03 -12.27 -1.85
CA LYS A 236 -4.44 -12.05 -3.18
C LYS A 236 -4.80 -10.70 -3.80
N SER A 237 -5.94 -10.14 -3.41
CA SER A 237 -6.46 -8.87 -3.91
C SER A 237 -6.26 -7.72 -2.91
N ARG A 238 -5.75 -7.97 -1.70
CA ARG A 238 -5.52 -6.94 -0.69
C ARG A 238 -4.11 -6.37 -0.80
N SER A 239 -4.01 -5.06 -0.69
CA SER A 239 -2.73 -4.34 -0.62
C SER A 239 -2.65 -3.63 0.72
N TYR A 240 -1.68 -3.97 1.55
CA TYR A 240 -1.43 -3.28 2.82
C TYR A 240 -0.39 -2.19 2.56
N ILE A 241 -0.83 -0.93 2.61
CA ILE A 241 -0.02 0.21 2.19
C ILE A 241 0.08 1.20 3.35
N PRO A 242 1.30 1.60 3.77
CA PRO A 242 1.47 2.68 4.73
C PRO A 242 0.98 4.00 4.14
N VAL A 243 0.30 4.79 4.96
CA VAL A 243 -0.20 6.11 4.60
C VAL A 243 0.32 7.15 5.57
N ILE A 244 0.73 8.27 5.02
CA ILE A 244 1.02 9.49 5.79
C ILE A 244 -0.07 10.52 5.47
N TYR A 245 -0.69 11.08 6.50
CA TYR A 245 -1.62 12.19 6.36
C TYR A 245 -0.82 13.50 6.36
N ALA A 246 -0.63 14.08 5.18
CA ALA A 246 -0.01 15.40 5.05
C ALA A 246 -1.07 16.47 5.35
N LEU A 247 -1.07 17.01 6.57
CA LEU A 247 -2.00 18.03 7.02
C LEU A 247 -1.48 19.40 6.57
N ASN A 248 -1.96 19.86 5.43
CA ASN A 248 -1.47 21.07 4.79
C ASN A 248 -2.20 22.33 5.27
N LYS A 249 -1.61 23.49 4.98
CA LYS A 249 -2.08 24.84 5.35
C LYS A 249 -1.97 25.16 6.84
N ILE A 250 -0.88 24.72 7.47
CA ILE A 250 -0.62 25.04 8.89
C ILE A 250 -0.28 26.52 9.13
N ASP A 251 -0.09 27.29 8.07
CA ASP A 251 0.00 28.75 8.13
C ASP A 251 -1.25 29.43 8.69
N SER A 252 -2.40 28.74 8.71
CA SER A 252 -3.65 29.26 9.27
C SER A 252 -3.94 28.84 10.71
N ILE A 253 -3.05 28.10 11.38
CA ILE A 253 -3.25 27.61 12.76
C ILE A 253 -2.21 28.18 13.72
N SER A 254 -2.51 28.12 15.03
CA SER A 254 -1.59 28.52 16.10
C SER A 254 -0.51 27.46 16.39
N ILE A 255 0.53 27.84 17.13
CA ILE A 255 1.61 26.92 17.54
C ILE A 255 1.07 25.87 18.52
N GLU A 256 0.16 26.25 19.40
CA GLU A 256 -0.47 25.35 20.36
C GLU A 256 -1.34 24.28 19.66
N GLU A 257 -2.03 24.65 18.57
CA GLU A 257 -2.77 23.71 17.74
C GLU A 257 -1.84 22.78 16.95
N LEU A 258 -0.70 23.29 16.47
CA LEU A 258 0.31 22.50 15.77
C LEU A 258 0.83 21.34 16.65
N ASP A 259 1.11 21.58 17.92
CA ASP A 259 1.55 20.56 18.88
C ASP A 259 0.52 19.44 19.07
N LEU A 260 -0.77 19.76 18.97
CA LEU A 260 -1.85 18.75 19.06
C LEU A 260 -1.88 17.85 17.82
N LEU A 261 -1.48 18.34 16.65
CA LEU A 261 -1.47 17.56 15.40
C LEU A 261 -0.44 16.43 15.45
N TYR A 262 0.70 16.63 16.11
CA TYR A 262 1.71 15.57 16.28
C TYR A 262 1.24 14.40 17.14
N ARG A 263 0.16 14.56 17.92
CA ARG A 263 -0.46 13.45 18.65
C ARG A 263 -1.25 12.51 17.73
N ILE A 264 -1.55 12.95 16.50
CA ILE A 264 -2.29 12.15 15.53
C ILE A 264 -1.30 11.19 14.84
N PRO A 265 -1.52 9.87 14.94
CA PRO A 265 -0.59 8.90 14.37
C PRO A 265 -0.55 9.00 12.85
N ASN A 266 0.66 8.93 12.30
CA ASN A 266 0.94 9.01 10.86
C ASN A 266 0.54 10.35 10.23
N ALA A 267 0.37 11.42 11.01
CA ALA A 267 0.15 12.76 10.49
C ALA A 267 1.46 13.54 10.45
N VAL A 268 1.64 14.33 9.39
CA VAL A 268 2.73 15.31 9.28
C VAL A 268 2.10 16.66 8.94
N PRO A 269 2.11 17.63 9.86
CA PRO A 269 1.64 18.98 9.60
C PRO A 269 2.64 19.71 8.69
N ILE A 270 2.17 20.30 7.58
CA ILE A 270 3.03 20.97 6.58
C ILE A 270 2.43 22.29 6.10
N SER A 271 3.26 23.18 5.58
CA SER A 271 2.81 24.26 4.69
C SER A 271 3.47 24.10 3.34
N SER A 272 2.71 23.63 2.35
CA SER A 272 3.20 23.49 0.98
C SER A 272 3.57 24.83 0.35
N GLU A 273 3.00 25.94 0.82
CA GLU A 273 3.29 27.28 0.29
C GLU A 273 4.61 27.83 0.84
N HIS A 274 4.83 27.74 2.17
CA HIS A 274 6.06 28.23 2.80
C HIS A 274 7.20 27.21 2.81
N GLY A 275 6.89 25.92 2.61
CA GLY A 275 7.88 24.84 2.62
C GLY A 275 8.15 24.25 4.01
N TRP A 276 7.33 24.57 5.00
CA TRP A 276 7.49 24.07 6.37
C TRP A 276 7.21 22.56 6.45
N ASN A 277 8.07 21.85 7.21
CA ASN A 277 8.02 20.43 7.52
C ASN A 277 8.01 19.49 6.29
N ILE A 278 8.46 19.97 5.13
CA ILE A 278 8.63 19.12 3.94
C ILE A 278 9.79 18.13 4.13
N ASP A 279 10.82 18.55 4.85
CA ASP A 279 11.92 17.72 5.33
C ASP A 279 11.44 16.57 6.23
N GLU A 280 10.60 16.88 7.23
CA GLU A 280 9.99 15.86 8.09
C GLU A 280 9.10 14.90 7.29
N LEU A 281 8.31 15.42 6.34
CA LEU A 281 7.48 14.59 5.46
C LEU A 281 8.32 13.59 4.66
N LEU A 282 9.48 14.02 4.14
CA LEU A 282 10.43 13.18 3.42
C LEU A 282 11.10 12.14 4.33
N GLU A 283 11.43 12.51 5.57
CA GLU A 283 12.00 11.60 6.57
C GLU A 283 11.00 10.50 6.95
N GLN A 284 9.76 10.87 7.30
CA GLN A 284 8.67 9.92 7.57
C GLN A 284 8.38 9.00 6.38
N MET A 285 8.45 9.53 5.15
CA MET A 285 8.33 8.73 3.94
C MET A 285 9.45 7.70 3.83
N TRP A 286 10.70 8.10 4.08
CA TRP A 286 11.85 7.22 4.04
C TRP A 286 11.74 6.08 5.07
N GLU A 287 11.38 6.41 6.30
CA GLU A 287 11.17 5.43 7.38
C GLU A 287 10.09 4.41 7.01
N LYS A 288 8.92 4.88 6.54
CA LYS A 288 7.79 4.00 6.20
C LYS A 288 8.01 3.16 4.94
N LEU A 289 8.81 3.66 3.98
CA LEU A 289 9.19 2.86 2.80
C LEU A 289 10.11 1.68 3.18
N ASN A 290 10.79 1.75 4.33
CA ASN A 290 11.63 0.69 4.87
C ASN A 290 12.58 0.10 3.81
N LEU A 291 13.32 1.01 3.18
CA LEU A 291 14.31 0.70 2.15
C LEU A 291 15.65 0.37 2.80
N ARG A 292 16.45 -0.46 2.12
CA ARG A 292 17.79 -0.84 2.56
C ARG A 292 18.80 -0.41 1.51
N ARG A 293 19.71 0.47 1.88
CA ARG A 293 20.85 0.92 1.08
C ARG A 293 21.98 -0.08 1.25
N VAL A 294 22.54 -0.55 0.14
CA VAL A 294 23.66 -1.47 0.14
C VAL A 294 24.79 -0.86 -0.69
N TYR A 295 25.97 -0.74 -0.10
CA TYR A 295 27.11 -0.10 -0.71
C TYR A 295 27.99 -1.12 -1.42
N THR A 296 28.36 -0.82 -2.67
CA THR A 296 29.25 -1.69 -3.44
C THR A 296 30.71 -1.43 -3.03
N LYS A 297 31.47 -2.51 -2.83
CA LYS A 297 32.91 -2.44 -2.57
C LYS A 297 33.66 -3.34 -3.55
N PRO A 298 34.28 -2.80 -4.61
CA PRO A 298 35.14 -3.58 -5.49
C PRO A 298 36.37 -4.12 -4.74
N LYS A 299 36.89 -5.27 -5.17
CA LYS A 299 38.10 -5.86 -4.58
C LYS A 299 39.28 -4.89 -4.71
N GLY A 300 39.93 -4.59 -3.59
CA GLY A 300 41.09 -3.69 -3.53
C GLY A 300 40.76 -2.20 -3.59
N ARG A 301 39.48 -1.80 -3.56
CA ARG A 301 39.04 -0.40 -3.50
C ARG A 301 38.24 -0.12 -2.23
N ALA A 302 38.14 1.16 -1.88
CA ALA A 302 37.22 1.62 -0.87
C ALA A 302 35.76 1.40 -1.33
N PRO A 303 34.80 1.25 -0.39
CA PRO A 303 33.38 1.24 -0.72
C PRO A 303 32.96 2.56 -1.38
N ASP A 304 32.04 2.48 -2.34
CA ASP A 304 31.39 3.66 -2.89
C ASP A 304 30.13 3.99 -2.08
N TYR A 305 30.19 5.08 -1.32
CA TYR A 305 29.06 5.59 -0.54
C TYR A 305 28.17 6.58 -1.30
N SER A 306 28.57 7.01 -2.50
CA SER A 306 27.85 8.01 -3.28
C SER A 306 26.65 7.43 -4.03
N ALA A 307 26.74 6.15 -4.44
CA ALA A 307 25.74 5.46 -5.23
C ALA A 307 25.33 4.13 -4.59
N PRO A 308 24.54 4.15 -3.50
CA PRO A 308 24.02 2.92 -2.91
C PRO A 308 23.07 2.21 -3.87
N VAL A 309 23.10 0.88 -3.85
CA VAL A 309 22.05 0.05 -4.41
C VAL A 309 20.93 -0.04 -3.38
N VAL A 310 19.77 0.52 -3.69
CA VAL A 310 18.65 0.56 -2.76
C VAL A 310 17.67 -0.57 -3.05
N LEU A 311 17.41 -1.40 -2.04
CA LEU A 311 16.54 -2.56 -2.09
C LEU A 311 15.35 -2.36 -1.16
N ARG A 312 14.28 -3.12 -1.39
CA ARG A 312 13.11 -3.12 -0.50
C ARG A 312 13.31 -4.12 0.62
N SER A 313 12.80 -3.83 1.81
CA SER A 313 12.87 -4.73 2.98
C SER A 313 12.36 -6.16 2.71
N ASN A 314 11.37 -6.33 1.83
CA ASN A 314 10.82 -7.64 1.45
C ASN A 314 11.57 -8.34 0.29
N ALA A 315 12.55 -7.69 -0.33
CA ALA A 315 13.34 -8.19 -1.45
C ALA A 315 14.76 -7.59 -1.37
N CYS A 316 15.51 -8.03 -0.35
CA CYS A 316 16.82 -7.50 0.02
C CYS A 316 17.87 -8.59 0.21
N THR A 317 17.75 -9.71 -0.52
CA THR A 317 18.78 -10.76 -0.49
C THR A 317 20.01 -10.35 -1.31
N VAL A 318 21.13 -11.06 -1.13
CA VAL A 318 22.30 -10.94 -2.03
C VAL A 318 21.93 -11.24 -3.48
N GLU A 319 20.97 -12.14 -3.71
CA GLU A 319 20.42 -12.37 -5.04
C GLU A 319 19.73 -11.14 -5.62
N ASP A 320 18.86 -10.49 -4.83
CA ASP A 320 18.17 -9.26 -5.25
C ASP A 320 19.17 -8.14 -5.54
N PHE A 321 20.21 -8.02 -4.71
CA PHE A 321 21.33 -7.10 -4.93
C PHE A 321 22.08 -7.37 -6.23
N CYS A 322 22.36 -8.63 -6.57
CA CYS A 322 23.00 -8.98 -7.84
C CYS A 322 22.10 -8.62 -9.03
N ASN A 323 20.81 -8.95 -8.93
CA ASN A 323 19.83 -8.70 -9.99
C ASN A 323 19.57 -7.21 -10.23
N SER A 324 19.66 -6.37 -9.19
CA SER A 324 19.48 -4.92 -9.29
C SER A 324 20.67 -4.23 -9.96
N ILE A 325 21.90 -4.76 -9.81
CA ILE A 325 23.08 -4.28 -10.54
C ILE A 325 23.02 -4.74 -12.00
N HIS A 326 22.97 -6.05 -12.23
CA HIS A 326 22.85 -6.63 -13.57
C HIS A 326 22.48 -8.12 -13.51
N ARG A 327 21.50 -8.56 -14.32
CA ARG A 327 20.98 -9.96 -14.30
C ARG A 327 22.07 -11.04 -14.47
N SER A 328 23.11 -10.78 -15.25
CA SER A 328 24.20 -11.76 -15.48
C SER A 328 25.15 -11.94 -14.30
N ILE A 329 25.14 -11.05 -13.31
CA ILE A 329 26.04 -11.15 -12.15
C ILE A 329 25.71 -12.40 -11.32
N LYS A 330 24.42 -12.74 -11.23
CA LYS A 330 23.93 -13.95 -10.54
C LYS A 330 24.55 -15.22 -11.13
N GLU A 331 24.65 -15.31 -12.46
CA GLU A 331 25.18 -16.49 -13.16
C GLU A 331 26.67 -16.72 -12.86
N GLN A 332 27.41 -15.63 -12.69
CA GLN A 332 28.84 -15.65 -12.39
C GLN A 332 29.14 -15.68 -10.87
N PHE A 333 28.12 -15.76 -10.02
CA PHE A 333 28.30 -15.65 -8.58
C PHE A 333 29.05 -16.85 -7.98
N LYS A 334 30.07 -16.56 -7.16
CA LYS A 334 30.78 -17.55 -6.32
C LYS A 334 30.44 -17.36 -4.85
N VAL A 335 30.65 -16.16 -4.31
CA VAL A 335 30.42 -15.81 -2.91
C VAL A 335 30.34 -14.29 -2.76
N ALA A 336 29.58 -13.80 -1.78
CA ALA A 336 29.62 -12.40 -1.38
C ALA A 336 30.41 -12.25 -0.08
N ILE A 337 31.23 -11.21 0.02
CA ILE A 337 31.84 -10.77 1.28
C ILE A 337 31.04 -9.57 1.76
N VAL A 338 30.46 -9.68 2.95
CA VAL A 338 29.59 -8.65 3.52
C VAL A 338 30.22 -8.09 4.79
N TYR A 339 30.13 -6.78 4.94
CA TYR A 339 30.43 -6.03 6.16
C TYR A 339 29.15 -5.29 6.56
N GLY A 340 28.82 -5.27 7.84
CA GLY A 340 27.64 -4.57 8.35
C GLY A 340 26.77 -5.42 9.27
N ARG A 341 25.55 -4.96 9.54
CA ARG A 341 24.71 -5.49 10.62
C ARG A 341 24.08 -6.84 10.29
N SER A 342 24.00 -7.21 9.01
CA SER A 342 23.43 -8.52 8.63
C SER A 342 24.32 -9.72 8.98
N VAL A 343 25.60 -9.48 9.25
CA VAL A 343 26.59 -10.53 9.52
C VAL A 343 27.06 -10.50 10.97
N LYS A 344 27.38 -11.67 11.53
CA LYS A 344 27.86 -11.79 12.92
C LYS A 344 29.34 -11.45 13.06
N HIS A 345 30.12 -11.67 12.00
CA HIS A 345 31.56 -11.41 11.97
C HIS A 345 31.91 -10.44 10.82
N GLN A 346 32.85 -9.54 11.07
CA GLN A 346 33.26 -8.52 10.10
C GLN A 346 34.62 -8.87 9.46
N PRO A 347 34.72 -9.10 8.14
CA PRO A 347 33.65 -9.49 7.22
C PRO A 347 33.27 -10.96 7.30
N GLN A 348 32.11 -11.32 6.73
CA GLN A 348 31.65 -12.70 6.59
C GLN A 348 31.39 -13.06 5.13
N ARG A 349 31.66 -14.32 4.77
CA ARG A 349 31.31 -14.90 3.47
C ARG A 349 29.89 -15.43 3.51
N VAL A 350 29.07 -15.02 2.55
CA VAL A 350 27.65 -15.38 2.48
C VAL A 350 27.23 -15.83 1.08
N GLY A 351 26.13 -16.58 1.01
CA GLY A 351 25.51 -17.04 -0.22
C GLY A 351 24.45 -16.06 -0.75
N LEU A 352 23.77 -16.47 -1.84
CA LEU A 352 22.72 -15.68 -2.50
C LEU A 352 21.48 -15.43 -1.61
N SER A 353 21.12 -16.41 -0.77
CA SER A 353 19.94 -16.34 0.10
C SER A 353 20.14 -15.50 1.36
N HIS A 354 21.31 -14.91 1.56
CA HIS A 354 21.59 -14.08 2.73
C HIS A 354 20.83 -12.76 2.64
N GLU A 355 20.10 -12.40 3.69
CA GLU A 355 19.39 -11.13 3.78
C GLU A 355 20.32 -9.99 4.20
N LEU A 356 20.34 -8.91 3.41
CA LEU A 356 21.18 -7.74 3.66
C LEU A 356 20.43 -6.74 4.55
N ALA A 357 21.17 -6.04 5.42
CA ALA A 357 20.67 -4.94 6.25
C ALA A 357 20.93 -3.59 5.58
N ASP A 358 20.26 -2.53 6.06
CA ASP A 358 20.57 -1.16 5.64
C ASP A 358 22.03 -0.81 5.99
N GLU A 359 22.69 -0.13 5.06
CA GLU A 359 24.10 0.29 5.10
C GLU A 359 25.14 -0.84 5.05
N ASP A 360 24.74 -2.07 4.71
CA ASP A 360 25.69 -3.14 4.47
C ASP A 360 26.62 -2.83 3.27
N ILE A 361 27.86 -3.28 3.37
CA ILE A 361 28.87 -3.17 2.32
C ILE A 361 29.12 -4.54 1.71
N VAL A 362 28.96 -4.66 0.39
CA VAL A 362 29.02 -5.93 -0.31
C VAL A 362 30.11 -5.93 -1.38
N THR A 363 30.96 -6.96 -1.33
CA THR A 363 31.90 -7.31 -2.40
C THR A 363 31.47 -8.64 -3.02
N ILE A 364 31.12 -8.63 -4.31
CA ILE A 364 30.79 -9.85 -5.06
C ILE A 364 32.07 -10.48 -5.59
N ILE A 365 32.28 -11.76 -5.29
CA ILE A 365 33.32 -12.58 -5.91
C ILE A 365 32.68 -13.43 -7.00
N LYS A 366 33.21 -13.27 -8.21
CA LYS A 366 32.80 -14.05 -9.38
C LYS A 366 33.58 -15.37 -9.48
N ARG A 367 33.03 -16.34 -10.20
CA ARG A 367 33.65 -17.65 -10.45
C ARG A 367 34.92 -17.55 -11.27
#